data_AF-A0A2B0X9Q8-F1
#
_entry.id   AF-A0A2B0X9Q8-F1
#
_cell.length_a   1.000
_cell.length_b   1.000
_cell.length_c   1.000
_cell.angle_alpha   90.00
_cell.angle_beta   90.00
_cell.angle_gamma   90.00
#
_symmetry.space_group_name_H-M   'P 1'
#
loop_
_entity.id
_entity.type
_entity.pdbx_description
1 polymer ?
#
loop_
_entity_poly.entity_id
_entity_poly.type
_entity_poly.pdbx_seq_one_letter_code
_entity_poly.pdbx_strand_id
1 'polypeptide(L)'
;MNQKDIERKEQVDHIVNIPDDYRLVVDDQEGVDDPYHLLWWEHKADEERTIQITLNRHNGSLIEFRIEDENAVSSGKEAIEGNKAREIANTFLKQYTKEGYEFYTYVTVEDDWRGWKKVNYMQEVNSYPLPNTGCVVRVHPSGDVVNFHYNGQKAIEKKPLWPSEIVEENVVLENLKARQDMRLVFVDLTHSSCEYENGEEVKGYHLVYEPAPSHASIDASKGEDLFGPEHYKLPPTVAVEKIKKGSRQDDIFDLFDWDKESFTKVDETENDDEIRMKFVLKEELQKQKEEKNPYLMNEFFKKHLPMLKY
;
A
#
# COMPACT_ATOMS: atom_id res chain seq x y z
N MET A 1 3.19 23.07 17.79
CA MET A 1 3.92 22.06 17.00
C MET A 1 4.65 21.18 17.99
N ASN A 2 4.54 19.86 17.88
CA ASN A 2 5.19 18.93 18.81
C ASN A 2 6.70 18.89 18.50
N GLN A 3 7.57 18.92 19.50
CA GLN A 3 9.03 18.85 19.31
C GLN A 3 9.45 17.62 18.48
N LYS A 4 8.78 16.48 18.73
CA LYS A 4 8.98 15.23 17.99
C LYS A 4 8.63 15.34 16.51
N ASP A 5 7.58 16.10 16.16
CA ASP A 5 7.18 16.34 14.77
C ASP A 5 8.25 17.16 14.02
N ILE A 6 8.80 18.20 14.66
CA ILE A 6 9.88 19.01 14.09
C ILE A 6 11.11 18.15 13.81
N GLU A 7 11.54 17.34 14.78
CA GLU A 7 12.70 16.45 14.64
C GLU A 7 12.51 15.44 13.50
N ARG A 8 11.29 14.90 13.33
CA ARG A 8 10.99 13.98 12.22
C ARG A 8 10.94 14.65 10.86
N LYS A 9 10.40 15.88 10.79
CA LYS A 9 10.44 16.66 9.55
C LYS A 9 11.89 16.95 9.14
N GLU A 10 12.74 17.40 10.07
CA GLU A 10 14.17 17.62 9.83
C GLU A 10 14.89 16.34 9.39
N GLN A 11 14.54 15.19 9.98
CA GLN A 11 15.12 13.88 9.61
C GLN A 11 14.87 13.53 8.14
N VAL A 12 13.71 13.86 7.59
CA VAL A 12 13.29 13.44 6.24
C VAL A 12 13.24 14.57 5.21
N ASP A 13 13.60 15.80 5.60
CA ASP A 13 13.59 17.01 4.74
C ASP A 13 14.43 16.83 3.46
N HIS A 14 15.50 16.06 3.58
CA HIS A 14 16.34 15.72 2.43
C HIS A 14 15.63 14.82 1.41
N ILE A 15 14.57 14.08 1.77
CA ILE A 15 13.77 13.21 0.88
C ILE A 15 12.55 13.98 0.34
N VAL A 16 11.82 14.63 1.25
CA VAL A 16 10.60 15.37 0.95
C VAL A 16 10.42 16.50 1.95
N ASN A 17 9.99 17.67 1.46
CA ASN A 17 9.58 18.76 2.32
C ASN A 17 8.15 18.51 2.83
N ILE A 18 7.99 18.34 4.14
CA ILE A 18 6.69 18.10 4.77
C ILE A 18 6.09 19.43 5.23
N PRO A 19 4.97 19.90 4.63
CA PRO A 19 4.42 21.22 4.96
C PRO A 19 3.91 21.35 6.41
N ASP A 20 3.77 22.58 6.89
CA ASP A 20 3.36 22.87 8.27
C ASP A 20 1.89 22.55 8.58
N ASP A 21 1.04 22.43 7.56
CA ASP A 21 -0.36 22.01 7.68
C ASP A 21 -0.52 20.48 7.85
N TYR A 22 0.58 19.73 7.82
CA TYR A 22 0.63 18.32 8.19
C TYR A 22 0.99 18.12 9.67
N ARG A 23 0.42 17.08 10.28
CA ARG A 23 0.73 16.63 11.64
C ARG A 23 1.22 15.18 11.62
N LEU A 24 2.27 14.88 12.38
CA LEU A 24 2.73 13.51 12.60
C LEU A 24 1.69 12.72 13.41
N VAL A 25 1.23 11.60 12.89
CA VAL A 25 0.25 10.71 13.55
C VAL A 25 0.82 9.34 13.90
N VAL A 26 1.82 8.86 13.16
CA VAL A 26 2.53 7.61 13.47
C VAL A 26 4.03 7.87 13.52
N ASP A 27 4.66 7.42 14.61
CA ASP A 27 6.11 7.29 14.76
C ASP A 27 6.38 6.05 15.62
N ASP A 28 6.64 4.92 14.96
CA ASP A 28 6.70 3.59 15.56
C ASP A 28 8.07 3.25 16.21
N GLN A 29 8.77 4.25 16.77
CA GLN A 29 10.13 4.05 17.28
C GLN A 29 10.28 3.11 18.49
N GLU A 30 9.26 2.91 19.32
CA GLU A 30 9.40 2.22 20.60
C GLU A 30 8.81 0.79 20.59
N GLY A 31 9.59 -0.19 21.05
CA GLY A 31 9.09 -1.53 21.41
C GLY A 31 8.79 -2.49 20.26
N VAL A 32 9.08 -2.12 19.02
CA VAL A 32 8.81 -2.94 17.82
C VAL A 32 10.07 -3.71 17.40
N ASP A 33 10.00 -5.05 17.36
CA ASP A 33 11.03 -5.94 16.78
C ASP A 33 10.88 -6.01 15.25
N ASP A 34 10.71 -4.86 14.60
CA ASP A 34 10.58 -4.73 13.14
C ASP A 34 11.77 -3.91 12.63
N PRO A 35 12.48 -4.36 11.58
CA PRO A 35 13.59 -3.61 10.99
C PRO A 35 13.18 -2.28 10.33
N TYR A 36 11.89 -1.97 10.22
CA TYR A 36 11.34 -0.80 9.54
C TYR A 36 10.77 0.24 10.51
N HIS A 37 11.03 1.52 10.24
CA HIS A 37 10.53 2.69 10.95
C HIS A 37 9.52 3.40 10.07
N LEU A 38 8.24 3.34 10.44
CA LEU A 38 7.15 4.03 9.77
C LEU A 38 6.93 5.44 10.36
N LEU A 39 6.94 6.42 9.47
CA LEU A 39 6.55 7.79 9.74
C LEU A 39 5.34 8.14 8.86
N TRP A 40 4.27 8.64 9.49
CA TRP A 40 3.02 8.99 8.83
C TRP A 40 2.58 10.38 9.26
N TRP A 41 2.35 11.25 8.27
CA TRP A 41 1.71 12.54 8.46
C TRP A 41 0.35 12.62 7.77
N GLU A 42 -0.60 13.25 8.44
CA GLU A 42 -1.92 13.58 7.90
C GLU A 42 -2.07 15.09 7.79
N HIS A 43 -2.76 15.55 6.75
CA HIS A 43 -3.11 16.95 6.63
C HIS A 43 -4.18 17.35 7.67
N LYS A 44 -3.98 18.49 8.35
CA LYS A 44 -4.83 18.91 9.47
C LYS A 44 -6.30 19.18 9.11
N ALA A 45 -6.59 19.49 7.85
CA ALA A 45 -7.96 19.77 7.40
C ALA A 45 -8.60 18.61 6.62
N ASP A 46 -7.83 17.59 6.25
CA ASP A 46 -8.28 16.48 5.39
C ASP A 46 -7.41 15.25 5.65
N GLU A 47 -7.88 14.34 6.51
CA GLU A 47 -7.09 13.20 7.01
C GLU A 47 -6.77 12.17 5.90
N GLU A 48 -7.48 12.22 4.76
CA GLU A 48 -7.22 11.39 3.58
C GLU A 48 -5.95 11.82 2.82
N ARG A 49 -5.45 13.04 3.08
CA ARG A 49 -4.19 13.54 2.50
C ARG A 49 -3.04 13.14 3.39
N THR A 50 -2.25 12.19 2.92
CA THR A 50 -1.21 11.57 3.73
C THR A 50 0.17 11.68 3.08
N ILE A 51 1.20 11.72 3.93
CA ILE A 51 2.59 11.53 3.54
C ILE A 51 3.16 10.41 4.41
N GLN A 52 3.62 9.34 3.77
CA GLN A 52 4.14 8.15 4.42
C GLN A 52 5.59 7.91 4.00
N ILE A 53 6.45 7.66 4.98
CA ILE A 53 7.85 7.29 4.76
C ILE A 53 8.18 6.10 5.65
N THR A 54 8.76 5.06 5.03
CA THR A 54 9.28 3.90 5.73
C THR A 54 10.79 3.85 5.55
N LEU A 55 11.53 3.90 6.65
CA LEU A 55 12.99 3.83 6.67
C LEU A 55 13.46 2.50 7.27
N ASN A 56 14.63 2.01 6.87
CA ASN A 56 15.28 0.92 7.58
C ASN A 56 15.91 1.43 8.88
N ARG A 57 15.55 0.86 10.03
CA ARG A 57 16.04 1.28 11.36
C ARG A 57 17.54 1.17 11.53
N HIS A 58 18.18 0.20 10.88
CA HIS A 58 19.59 -0.09 11.08
C HIS A 58 20.53 0.82 10.28
N ASN A 59 20.10 1.23 9.07
CA ASN A 59 20.96 1.98 8.14
C ASN A 59 20.34 3.27 7.61
N GLY A 60 19.08 3.58 7.96
CA GLY A 60 18.37 4.79 7.54
C GLY A 60 18.01 4.85 6.05
N SER A 61 18.23 3.78 5.28
CA SER A 61 17.89 3.74 3.85
C SER A 61 16.38 3.76 3.65
N LEU A 62 15.94 4.42 2.58
CA LEU A 62 14.52 4.49 2.22
C LEU A 62 14.02 3.12 1.75
N ILE A 63 12.90 2.66 2.31
CA ILE A 63 12.24 1.40 1.95
C ILE A 63 10.99 1.67 1.14
N GLU A 64 10.18 2.62 1.60
CA GLU A 64 8.95 3.03 0.95
C GLU A 64 8.70 4.52 1.19
N PHE A 65 8.08 5.16 0.21
CA PHE A 65 7.67 6.55 0.26
C PHE A 65 6.38 6.73 -0.54
N ARG A 66 5.43 7.48 0.00
CA ARG A 66 4.15 7.76 -0.66
C ARG A 66 3.60 9.12 -0.25
N ILE A 67 3.14 9.87 -1.23
CA ILE A 67 2.33 11.08 -1.04
C ILE A 67 0.93 10.78 -1.62
N GLU A 68 -0.08 10.81 -0.75
CA GLU A 68 -1.50 10.74 -1.12
C GLU A 68 -2.17 12.12 -1.03
N ASP A 69 -1.45 13.17 -1.40
CA ASP A 69 -2.01 14.50 -1.59
C ASP A 69 -1.60 15.05 -2.95
N GLU A 70 -2.55 15.06 -3.89
CA GLU A 70 -2.37 15.62 -5.22
C GLU A 70 -2.05 17.13 -5.18
N ASN A 71 -2.38 17.82 -4.08
CA ASN A 71 -2.11 19.25 -3.89
C ASN A 71 -0.80 19.54 -3.14
N ALA A 72 -0.21 18.55 -2.46
CA ALA A 72 1.10 18.69 -1.82
C ALA A 72 2.22 18.84 -2.87
N VAL A 73 1.92 18.46 -4.10
CA VAL A 73 2.85 18.50 -5.23
C VAL A 73 2.51 19.70 -6.12
N SER A 74 3.53 20.38 -6.63
CA SER A 74 3.32 21.56 -7.47
C SER A 74 2.50 21.20 -8.73
N SER A 75 1.52 22.04 -9.06
CA SER A 75 0.59 21.79 -10.17
C SER A 75 1.24 22.07 -11.54
N GLY A 76 2.09 21.15 -12.01
CA GLY A 76 2.53 21.10 -13.41
C GLY A 76 1.43 20.48 -14.27
N LYS A 77 0.83 21.23 -15.20
CA LYS A 77 -0.24 20.73 -16.08
C LYS A 77 0.25 19.95 -17.30
N GLU A 78 1.52 20.08 -17.66
CA GLU A 78 2.09 19.41 -18.82
C GLU A 78 2.65 18.04 -18.43
N ALA A 79 2.23 16.99 -19.15
CA ALA A 79 2.74 15.65 -18.94
C ALA A 79 4.26 15.63 -19.07
N ILE A 80 4.93 15.04 -18.08
CA ILE A 80 6.38 14.88 -18.11
C ILE A 80 6.78 13.82 -19.14
N GLU A 81 7.80 14.09 -19.95
CA GLU A 81 8.33 13.11 -20.90
C GLU A 81 8.93 11.90 -20.16
N GLY A 82 8.75 10.69 -20.71
CA GLY A 82 9.23 9.45 -20.09
C GLY A 82 10.74 9.43 -19.83
N ASN A 83 11.57 9.99 -20.72
CA ASN A 83 13.02 10.07 -20.52
C ASN A 83 13.37 10.97 -19.33
N LYS A 84 12.73 12.14 -19.22
CA LYS A 84 12.93 13.07 -18.11
C LYS A 84 12.48 12.46 -16.78
N ALA A 85 11.34 11.77 -16.76
CA ALA A 85 10.89 11.05 -15.56
C ALA A 85 11.90 9.98 -15.13
N ARG A 86 12.48 9.24 -16.09
CA ARG A 86 13.53 8.25 -15.82
C ARG A 86 14.80 8.89 -15.23
N GLU A 87 15.23 10.05 -15.73
CA GLU A 87 16.40 10.76 -15.19
C GLU A 87 16.19 11.20 -13.74
N ILE A 88 14.99 11.71 -13.43
CA ILE A 88 14.60 12.09 -12.07
C ILE A 88 14.61 10.85 -11.16
N ALA A 89 14.00 9.76 -11.60
CA ALA A 89 13.97 8.50 -10.86
C ALA A 89 15.38 7.93 -10.62
N ASN A 90 16.27 7.96 -11.63
CA ASN A 90 17.67 7.54 -11.48
C ASN A 90 18.40 8.37 -10.42
N THR A 91 18.22 9.70 -10.45
CA THR A 91 18.82 10.62 -9.48
C THR A 91 18.33 10.30 -8.07
N PHE A 92 17.03 10.09 -7.91
CA PHE A 92 16.41 9.71 -6.65
C PHE A 92 16.98 8.39 -6.10
N LEU A 93 17.03 7.34 -6.92
CA LEU A 93 17.55 6.03 -6.50
C LEU A 93 19.02 6.11 -6.08
N LYS A 94 19.85 6.85 -6.83
CA LYS A 94 21.26 7.06 -6.50
C LYS A 94 21.46 7.74 -5.14
N GLN A 95 20.52 8.58 -4.73
CA GLN A 95 20.62 9.35 -3.50
C GLN A 95 20.09 8.60 -2.28
N TYR A 96 18.97 7.88 -2.39
CA TYR A 96 18.25 7.35 -1.23
C TYR A 96 18.24 5.83 -1.10
N THR A 97 18.74 5.09 -2.10
CA THR A 97 18.85 3.62 -2.04
C THR A 97 20.30 3.19 -1.95
N LYS A 98 20.54 2.03 -1.34
CA LYS A 98 21.89 1.48 -1.15
C LYS A 98 22.49 0.97 -2.45
N GLU A 99 21.67 0.35 -3.28
CA GLU A 99 22.09 -0.32 -4.52
C GLU A 99 22.31 0.68 -5.67
N GLY A 100 21.61 1.82 -5.65
CA GLY A 100 21.56 2.75 -6.77
C GLY A 100 20.76 2.18 -7.95
N TYR A 101 20.63 2.96 -9.02
CA TYR A 101 19.89 2.52 -10.21
C TYR A 101 20.71 1.56 -11.07
N GLU A 102 22.04 1.60 -10.98
CA GLU A 102 22.98 0.79 -11.77
C GLU A 102 22.89 -0.71 -11.46
N PHE A 103 22.29 -1.09 -10.32
CA PHE A 103 22.02 -2.47 -9.96
C PHE A 103 20.94 -3.14 -10.83
N TYR A 104 20.06 -2.33 -11.44
CA TYR A 104 18.95 -2.79 -12.26
C TYR A 104 19.35 -2.83 -13.74
N THR A 105 18.99 -3.93 -14.41
CA THR A 105 19.37 -4.17 -15.80
C THR A 105 18.20 -4.01 -16.77
N TYR A 106 16.97 -3.93 -16.26
CA TYR A 106 15.74 -3.78 -17.03
C TYR A 106 14.92 -2.62 -16.48
N VAL A 107 14.53 -1.69 -17.35
CA VAL A 107 13.79 -0.48 -16.95
C VAL A 107 12.64 -0.23 -17.93
N THR A 108 11.44 -0.08 -17.41
CA THR A 108 10.26 0.35 -18.20
C THR A 108 9.71 1.67 -17.67
N VAL A 109 9.09 2.43 -18.57
CA VAL A 109 8.37 3.66 -18.23
C VAL A 109 6.96 3.52 -18.75
N GLU A 110 6.00 3.59 -17.83
CA GLU A 110 4.57 3.43 -18.09
C GLU A 110 3.85 4.75 -17.75
N ASP A 111 2.80 5.04 -18.52
CA ASP A 111 1.84 6.08 -18.19
C ASP A 111 0.88 5.58 -17.10
N ASP A 112 0.75 6.36 -16.02
CA ASP A 112 -0.28 6.15 -15.02
C ASP A 112 -1.54 6.95 -15.39
N TRP A 113 -2.71 6.45 -15.02
CA TRP A 113 -3.98 7.08 -15.33
C TRP A 113 -4.14 8.49 -14.74
N ARG A 114 -3.35 8.83 -13.70
CA ARG A 114 -3.28 10.17 -13.10
C ARG A 114 -2.37 11.14 -13.87
N GLY A 115 -1.82 10.73 -15.01
CA GLY A 115 -0.83 11.50 -15.77
C GLY A 115 0.58 11.45 -15.17
N TRP A 116 0.81 10.63 -14.16
CA TRP A 116 2.14 10.38 -13.59
C TRP A 116 2.91 9.42 -14.48
N LYS A 117 4.25 9.45 -14.39
CA LYS A 117 5.10 8.43 -15.01
C LYS A 117 5.53 7.42 -13.96
N LYS A 118 5.25 6.14 -14.23
CA LYS A 118 5.73 5.02 -13.41
C LYS A 118 6.99 4.44 -14.05
N VAL A 119 8.12 4.60 -13.37
CA VAL A 119 9.41 4.03 -13.78
C VAL A 119 9.65 2.76 -12.98
N ASN A 120 9.65 1.61 -13.65
CA ASN A 120 9.83 0.30 -13.03
C ASN A 120 11.24 -0.21 -13.31
N TYR A 121 11.95 -0.59 -12.25
CA TYR A 121 13.31 -1.10 -12.28
C TYR A 121 13.32 -2.57 -11.84
N MET A 122 13.93 -3.41 -12.66
CA MET A 122 14.04 -4.85 -12.43
C MET A 122 15.42 -5.34 -12.83
N GLN A 123 15.81 -6.50 -12.33
CA GLN A 123 16.90 -7.26 -12.92
C GLN A 123 16.37 -8.10 -14.09
N GLU A 124 17.27 -8.57 -14.94
CA GLU A 124 16.94 -9.46 -16.05
C GLU A 124 17.86 -10.67 -16.13
N VAL A 125 17.38 -11.69 -16.84
CA VAL A 125 18.17 -12.79 -17.39
C VAL A 125 17.83 -12.90 -18.86
N ASN A 126 18.84 -12.78 -19.72
CA ASN A 126 18.69 -12.86 -21.17
C ASN A 126 17.62 -11.91 -21.75
N SER A 127 17.58 -10.67 -21.25
CA SER A 127 16.58 -9.64 -21.60
C SER A 127 15.14 -9.89 -21.14
N TYR A 128 14.90 -10.92 -20.31
CA TYR A 128 13.61 -11.15 -19.66
C TYR A 128 13.62 -10.60 -18.23
N PRO A 129 12.61 -9.79 -17.85
CA PRO A 129 12.56 -9.22 -16.52
C PRO A 129 12.38 -10.31 -15.46
N LEU A 130 13.14 -10.19 -14.37
CA LEU A 130 12.94 -10.96 -13.16
C LEU A 130 11.95 -10.22 -12.26
N PRO A 131 10.72 -10.75 -12.06
CA PRO A 131 9.73 -10.09 -11.23
C PRO A 131 10.23 -9.95 -9.78
N ASN A 132 9.79 -8.91 -9.08
CA ASN A 132 10.08 -8.66 -7.67
C ASN A 132 11.57 -8.47 -7.32
N THR A 133 12.43 -8.18 -8.31
CA THR A 133 13.89 -7.98 -8.12
C THR A 133 14.34 -6.52 -8.09
N GLY A 134 13.41 -5.56 -8.08
CA GLY A 134 13.78 -4.15 -8.00
C GLY A 134 12.71 -3.28 -7.38
N CYS A 135 12.47 -2.11 -7.96
CA CYS A 135 11.66 -1.07 -7.35
C CYS A 135 10.85 -0.28 -8.38
N VAL A 136 9.87 0.46 -7.90
CA VAL A 136 9.05 1.36 -8.68
C VAL A 136 9.22 2.77 -8.14
N VAL A 137 9.42 3.73 -9.03
CA VAL A 137 9.40 5.15 -8.73
C VAL A 137 8.26 5.79 -9.55
N ARG A 138 7.38 6.54 -8.91
CA ARG A 138 6.37 7.35 -9.59
C ARG A 138 6.76 8.82 -9.54
N VAL A 139 6.74 9.45 -10.71
CA VAL A 139 7.13 10.84 -10.90
C VAL A 139 5.91 11.63 -11.37
N HIS A 140 5.60 12.69 -10.62
CA HIS A 140 4.55 13.64 -10.95
C HIS A 140 4.95 14.51 -12.16
N PRO A 141 3.99 15.02 -12.96
CA PRO A 141 4.26 15.98 -14.04
C PRO A 141 5.17 17.17 -13.69
N SER A 142 5.16 17.63 -12.43
CA SER A 142 6.05 18.69 -11.94
C SER A 142 7.53 18.29 -11.90
N GLY A 143 7.83 16.99 -11.90
CA GLY A 143 9.15 16.43 -11.68
C GLY A 143 9.41 15.98 -10.24
N ASP A 144 8.41 16.06 -9.36
CA ASP A 144 8.54 15.56 -7.99
C ASP A 144 8.31 14.04 -7.94
N VAL A 145 9.10 13.33 -7.14
CA VAL A 145 8.81 11.92 -6.83
C VAL A 145 7.67 11.89 -5.82
N VAL A 146 6.65 11.08 -6.09
CA VAL A 146 5.43 10.99 -5.25
C VAL A 146 5.23 9.61 -4.64
N ASN A 147 5.88 8.60 -5.21
CA ASN A 147 5.88 7.27 -4.64
C ASN A 147 7.16 6.53 -5.00
N PHE A 148 7.68 5.77 -4.04
CA PHE A 148 8.77 4.83 -4.22
C PHE A 148 8.50 3.59 -3.37
N HIS A 149 8.70 2.41 -3.91
CA HIS A 149 8.67 1.16 -3.15
C HIS A 149 9.49 0.07 -3.85
N TYR A 150 10.00 -0.88 -3.08
CA TYR A 150 10.58 -2.12 -3.61
C TYR A 150 9.47 -3.11 -4.01
N ASN A 151 9.65 -3.82 -5.12
CA ASN A 151 8.68 -4.80 -5.65
C ASN A 151 8.68 -6.13 -4.87
N GLY A 152 9.60 -6.36 -3.91
CA GLY A 152 9.76 -7.66 -3.25
C GLY A 152 10.32 -7.57 -1.83
N GLN A 153 10.11 -8.64 -1.06
CA GLN A 153 10.48 -8.72 0.37
C GLN A 153 11.95 -9.15 0.61
N LYS A 154 12.64 -9.73 -0.38
CA LYS A 154 14.07 -10.11 -0.27
C LYS A 154 14.76 -9.98 -1.63
N ALA A 155 15.94 -9.36 -1.66
CA ALA A 155 16.79 -9.35 -2.84
C ALA A 155 17.12 -10.78 -3.28
N ILE A 156 17.09 -11.04 -4.58
CA ILE A 156 17.44 -12.35 -5.12
C ILE A 156 18.92 -12.66 -4.84
N GLU A 157 19.19 -13.75 -4.13
CA GLU A 157 20.57 -14.13 -3.78
C GLU A 157 21.37 -14.61 -5.00
N LYS A 158 20.68 -15.27 -5.95
CA LYS A 158 21.27 -15.79 -7.18
C LYS A 158 20.28 -15.72 -8.33
N LYS A 159 20.68 -15.10 -9.44
CA LYS A 159 19.88 -15.08 -10.68
C LYS A 159 19.63 -16.51 -11.19
N PRO A 160 18.42 -16.80 -11.71
CA PRO A 160 18.16 -18.10 -12.33
C PRO A 160 19.03 -18.27 -13.57
N LEU A 161 19.36 -19.53 -13.89
CA LEU A 161 20.07 -19.86 -15.11
C LEU A 161 19.08 -19.87 -16.27
N TRP A 162 19.52 -19.38 -17.42
CA TRP A 162 18.79 -19.58 -18.66
C TRP A 162 18.81 -21.07 -19.03
N PRO A 163 17.66 -21.67 -19.38
CA PRO A 163 17.63 -23.06 -19.85
C PRO A 163 18.52 -23.29 -21.07
N SER A 164 19.12 -24.48 -21.16
CA SER A 164 19.90 -24.86 -22.35
C SER A 164 19.03 -25.04 -23.59
N GLU A 165 17.78 -25.45 -23.40
CA GLU A 165 16.78 -25.65 -24.44
C GLU A 165 15.44 -25.06 -23.99
N ILE A 166 14.71 -24.50 -24.94
CA ILE A 166 13.37 -23.94 -24.74
C ILE A 166 12.45 -24.59 -25.76
N VAL A 167 11.31 -25.08 -25.28
CA VAL A 167 10.27 -25.67 -26.12
C VAL A 167 9.66 -24.58 -27.00
N GLU A 168 9.43 -24.91 -28.27
CA GLU A 168 8.80 -23.98 -29.20
C GLU A 168 7.40 -23.56 -28.75
N GLU A 169 7.09 -22.27 -28.89
CA GLU A 169 5.81 -21.67 -28.45
C GLU A 169 4.59 -22.39 -29.03
N ASN A 170 4.65 -22.79 -30.31
CA ASN A 170 3.55 -23.48 -30.98
C ASN A 170 3.21 -24.82 -30.31
N VAL A 171 4.22 -25.57 -29.86
CA VAL A 171 4.02 -26.85 -29.16
C VAL A 171 3.32 -26.60 -27.81
N VAL A 172 3.75 -25.59 -27.08
CA VAL A 172 3.11 -25.19 -25.82
C VAL A 172 1.66 -24.76 -26.05
N LEU A 173 1.40 -23.97 -27.10
CA LEU A 173 0.08 -23.47 -27.44
C LEU A 173 -0.89 -24.60 -27.85
N GLU A 174 -0.43 -25.58 -28.64
CA GLU A 174 -1.22 -26.75 -29.01
C GLU A 174 -1.60 -27.58 -27.79
N ASN A 175 -0.65 -27.82 -26.88
CA ASN A 175 -0.90 -28.53 -25.62
C ASN A 175 -1.90 -27.79 -24.73
N LEU A 176 -1.78 -26.45 -24.63
CA LEU A 176 -2.72 -25.61 -23.89
C LEU A 176 -4.13 -25.69 -24.46
N LYS A 177 -4.28 -25.59 -25.79
CA LYS A 177 -5.58 -25.71 -26.45
C LYS A 177 -6.23 -27.07 -26.24
N ALA A 178 -5.45 -28.15 -26.29
CA ALA A 178 -5.96 -29.52 -26.17
C ALA A 178 -6.56 -29.84 -24.78
N ARG A 179 -6.16 -29.11 -23.75
CA ARG A 179 -6.60 -29.30 -22.35
C ARG A 179 -7.47 -28.17 -21.80
N GLN A 180 -7.74 -27.15 -22.62
CA GLN A 180 -8.49 -25.97 -22.21
C GLN A 180 -9.97 -26.32 -22.07
N ASP A 181 -10.52 -26.14 -20.87
CA ASP A 181 -11.97 -26.20 -20.66
C ASP A 181 -12.57 -24.80 -20.85
N MET A 182 -13.84 -24.76 -21.28
CA MET A 182 -14.65 -23.54 -21.37
C MET A 182 -15.79 -23.63 -20.37
N ARG A 183 -15.86 -22.66 -19.46
CA ARG A 183 -16.90 -22.57 -18.44
C ARG A 183 -17.90 -21.49 -18.81
N LEU A 184 -19.18 -21.78 -18.65
CA LEU A 184 -20.26 -20.81 -18.81
C LEU A 184 -20.42 -19.98 -17.52
N VAL A 185 -20.35 -18.66 -17.61
CA VAL A 185 -20.45 -17.73 -16.47
C VAL A 185 -21.19 -16.44 -16.83
N PHE A 186 -21.83 -15.81 -15.85
CA PHE A 186 -22.37 -14.45 -16.01
C PHE A 186 -21.30 -13.42 -15.66
N VAL A 187 -21.07 -12.46 -16.54
CA VAL A 187 -20.12 -11.34 -16.34
C VAL A 187 -20.87 -10.02 -16.52
N ASP A 188 -20.56 -9.04 -15.67
CA ASP A 188 -21.05 -7.67 -15.84
C ASP A 188 -20.13 -6.89 -16.78
N LEU A 189 -20.66 -6.49 -17.93
CA LEU A 189 -19.93 -5.75 -18.96
C LEU A 189 -20.21 -4.25 -18.92
N THR A 190 -20.91 -3.75 -17.90
CA THR A 190 -21.32 -2.33 -17.79
C THR A 190 -20.14 -1.36 -17.80
N HIS A 191 -19.01 -1.74 -17.22
CA HIS A 191 -17.81 -0.91 -17.08
C HIS A 191 -16.62 -1.45 -17.88
N SER A 192 -16.86 -2.21 -18.96
CA SER A 192 -15.77 -2.63 -19.85
C SER A 192 -15.03 -1.41 -20.37
N SER A 193 -13.73 -1.32 -20.08
CA SER A 193 -12.84 -0.26 -20.58
C SER A 193 -12.31 -0.54 -22.00
N CYS A 194 -12.75 -1.63 -22.62
CA CYS A 194 -12.27 -2.08 -23.92
C CYS A 194 -13.39 -1.95 -24.95
N GLU A 195 -13.07 -1.31 -26.09
CA GLU A 195 -13.94 -1.30 -27.26
C GLU A 195 -14.02 -2.73 -27.83
N TYR A 196 -15.23 -3.18 -28.15
CA TYR A 196 -15.41 -4.44 -28.87
C TYR A 196 -14.93 -4.27 -30.32
N GLU A 197 -14.33 -5.31 -30.91
CA GLU A 197 -13.81 -5.25 -32.29
C GLU A 197 -14.88 -4.84 -33.32
N ASN A 198 -16.15 -5.16 -33.04
CA ASN A 198 -17.29 -4.79 -33.89
C ASN A 198 -17.90 -3.42 -33.56
N GLY A 199 -17.41 -2.72 -32.53
CA GLY A 199 -17.91 -1.43 -32.06
C GLY A 199 -19.27 -1.46 -31.35
N GLU A 200 -19.92 -2.62 -31.23
CA GLU A 200 -21.22 -2.76 -30.58
C GLU A 200 -21.03 -3.10 -29.10
N GLU A 201 -20.90 -2.08 -28.25
CA GLU A 201 -20.83 -2.27 -26.81
C GLU A 201 -22.09 -2.92 -26.25
N VAL A 202 -21.90 -4.09 -25.62
CA VAL A 202 -22.96 -4.77 -24.89
C VAL A 202 -22.77 -4.49 -23.40
N LYS A 203 -23.78 -3.89 -22.75
CA LYS A 203 -23.71 -3.47 -21.33
C LYS A 203 -24.59 -4.33 -20.44
N GLY A 204 -24.17 -4.53 -19.20
CA GLY A 204 -24.88 -5.34 -18.20
C GLY A 204 -24.44 -6.81 -18.17
N TYR A 205 -25.22 -7.63 -17.46
CA TYR A 205 -24.89 -9.04 -17.25
C TYR A 205 -25.12 -9.90 -18.48
N HIS A 206 -24.07 -10.61 -18.91
CA HIS A 206 -24.09 -11.50 -20.06
C HIS A 206 -23.54 -12.87 -19.73
N LEU A 207 -24.14 -13.90 -20.32
CA LEU A 207 -23.65 -15.27 -20.22
C LEU A 207 -22.57 -15.49 -21.26
N VAL A 208 -21.34 -15.74 -20.81
CA VAL A 208 -20.15 -15.89 -21.66
C VAL A 208 -19.45 -17.22 -21.38
N TYR A 209 -18.63 -17.66 -22.33
CA TYR A 209 -17.68 -18.74 -22.11
C TYR A 209 -16.33 -18.16 -21.70
N GLU A 210 -15.84 -18.55 -20.53
CA GLU A 210 -14.50 -18.21 -20.05
C GLU A 210 -13.58 -19.43 -20.06
N PRO A 211 -12.30 -19.27 -20.45
CA PRO A 211 -11.31 -20.33 -20.35
C PRO A 211 -11.04 -20.70 -18.88
N ALA A 212 -11.09 -22.00 -18.58
CA ALA A 212 -10.71 -22.58 -17.31
C ALA A 212 -9.55 -23.59 -17.53
N PRO A 213 -8.33 -23.31 -17.05
CA PRO A 213 -7.93 -22.09 -16.34
C PRO A 213 -7.77 -20.88 -17.26
N SER A 214 -7.84 -19.67 -16.69
CA SER A 214 -7.64 -18.41 -17.41
C SER A 214 -6.17 -18.06 -17.64
N HIS A 215 -5.27 -18.69 -16.88
CA HIS A 215 -3.83 -18.57 -16.98
C HIS A 215 -3.18 -19.90 -16.58
N ALA A 216 -1.97 -20.18 -17.09
CA ALA A 216 -1.21 -21.35 -16.71
C ALA A 216 0.30 -21.04 -16.71
N SER A 217 1.03 -21.64 -15.78
CA SER A 217 2.49 -21.56 -15.71
C SER A 217 3.11 -22.81 -16.34
N ILE A 218 3.67 -22.65 -17.54
CA ILE A 218 4.29 -23.73 -18.30
C ILE A 218 5.81 -23.65 -18.16
N ASP A 219 6.42 -24.78 -17.83
CA ASP A 219 7.88 -24.93 -17.82
C ASP A 219 8.43 -24.73 -19.23
N ALA A 220 9.25 -23.69 -19.42
CA ALA A 220 9.80 -23.36 -20.74
C ALA A 220 10.78 -24.44 -21.28
N SER A 221 11.39 -25.26 -20.41
CA SER A 221 12.33 -26.32 -20.80
C SER A 221 11.62 -27.64 -21.15
N LYS A 222 10.50 -27.92 -20.50
CA LYS A 222 9.77 -29.20 -20.67
C LYS A 222 8.47 -29.06 -21.47
N GLY A 223 7.90 -27.87 -21.54
CA GLY A 223 6.56 -27.63 -22.10
C GLY A 223 5.44 -28.20 -21.23
N GLU A 224 5.73 -28.55 -19.98
CA GLU A 224 4.80 -29.17 -19.03
C GLU A 224 4.20 -28.13 -18.08
N ASP A 225 2.98 -28.38 -17.60
CA ASP A 225 2.37 -27.57 -16.56
C ASP A 225 3.06 -27.78 -15.22
N LEU A 226 3.39 -26.69 -14.53
CA LEU A 226 4.03 -26.76 -13.22
C LEU A 226 3.09 -27.23 -12.10
N PHE A 227 1.78 -26.99 -12.22
CA PHE A 227 0.84 -27.16 -11.10
C PHE A 227 -0.38 -28.01 -11.44
N GLY A 228 -0.69 -28.19 -12.73
CA GLY A 228 -1.86 -28.94 -13.20
C GLY A 228 -3.17 -28.16 -13.06
N PRO A 229 -4.28 -28.66 -13.64
CA PRO A 229 -5.52 -27.90 -13.82
C PRO A 229 -6.22 -27.51 -12.52
N GLU A 230 -6.06 -28.28 -11.44
CA GLU A 230 -6.70 -27.99 -10.15
C GLU A 230 -6.10 -26.79 -9.43
N HIS A 231 -4.82 -26.46 -9.66
CA HIS A 231 -4.16 -25.33 -9.01
C HIS A 231 -4.80 -23.98 -9.35
N TYR A 232 -5.26 -23.86 -10.59
CA TYR A 232 -5.83 -22.64 -11.13
C TYR A 232 -7.34 -22.52 -10.89
N LYS A 233 -7.98 -23.57 -10.37
CA LYS A 233 -9.40 -23.53 -10.03
C LYS A 233 -9.60 -22.76 -8.73
N LEU A 234 -10.57 -21.86 -8.72
CA LEU A 234 -11.02 -21.24 -7.49
C LEU A 234 -11.51 -22.35 -6.53
N PRO A 235 -11.19 -22.25 -5.23
CA PRO A 235 -11.70 -23.20 -4.26
C PRO A 235 -13.25 -23.22 -4.30
N PRO A 236 -13.88 -24.37 -4.02
CA PRO A 236 -15.33 -24.46 -3.98
C PRO A 236 -15.90 -23.40 -3.02
N THR A 237 -16.75 -22.52 -3.53
CA THR A 237 -17.45 -21.55 -2.70
C THR A 237 -18.67 -22.22 -2.08
N VAL A 238 -18.81 -22.10 -0.76
CA VAL A 238 -20.03 -22.49 -0.06
C VAL A 238 -20.90 -21.23 0.06
N ALA A 239 -22.19 -21.35 -0.22
CA ALA A 239 -23.12 -20.25 -0.03
C ALA A 239 -23.13 -19.85 1.45
N VAL A 240 -22.74 -18.62 1.74
CA VAL A 240 -22.87 -18.07 3.09
C VAL A 240 -24.33 -17.72 3.29
N GLU A 241 -24.99 -18.36 4.24
CA GLU A 241 -26.34 -17.99 4.62
C GLU A 241 -26.33 -16.56 5.17
N LYS A 242 -27.23 -15.71 4.66
CA LYS A 242 -27.43 -14.37 5.21
C LYS A 242 -27.90 -14.51 6.65
N ILE A 243 -27.04 -14.16 7.58
CA ILE A 243 -27.38 -13.98 9.00
C ILE A 243 -28.52 -12.96 9.06
N LYS A 244 -29.64 -13.32 9.69
CA LYS A 244 -30.79 -12.40 9.84
C LYS A 244 -30.36 -11.18 10.66
N LYS A 245 -30.77 -9.98 10.22
CA LYS A 245 -30.56 -8.72 10.96
C LYS A 245 -31.03 -8.93 12.41
N GLY A 246 -30.12 -8.76 13.38
CA GLY A 246 -30.39 -8.91 14.82
C GLY A 246 -29.92 -10.21 15.48
N SER A 247 -29.31 -11.17 14.76
CA SER A 247 -28.86 -12.44 15.38
C SER A 247 -27.37 -12.53 15.71
N ARG A 248 -26.63 -11.41 15.65
CA ARG A 248 -25.19 -11.38 15.99
C ARG A 248 -24.91 -10.28 17.02
N GLN A 249 -25.10 -10.62 18.29
CA GLN A 249 -24.43 -9.96 19.42
C GLN A 249 -23.22 -10.83 19.79
N ASP A 250 -22.36 -11.14 18.82
CA ASP A 250 -21.04 -11.67 19.19
C ASP A 250 -20.32 -10.48 19.86
N ASP A 251 -19.85 -10.68 21.08
CA ASP A 251 -19.12 -9.65 21.81
C ASP A 251 -17.90 -9.28 20.97
N ILE A 252 -17.78 -8.02 20.53
CA ILE A 252 -16.71 -7.59 19.62
C ILE A 252 -15.32 -7.88 20.22
N PHE A 253 -15.25 -7.93 21.55
CA PHE A 253 -14.07 -8.34 22.30
C PHE A 253 -13.68 -9.80 22.04
N ASP A 254 -14.64 -10.72 21.92
CA ASP A 254 -14.37 -12.13 21.61
C ASP A 254 -13.99 -12.31 20.13
N LEU A 255 -14.48 -11.45 19.23
CA LEU A 255 -14.16 -11.52 17.80
C LEU A 255 -12.70 -11.12 17.51
N PHE A 256 -12.17 -10.14 18.26
CA PHE A 256 -10.83 -9.60 18.06
C PHE A 256 -9.84 -10.06 19.14
N ASP A 257 -10.23 -11.00 20.01
CA ASP A 257 -9.48 -11.41 21.21
C ASP A 257 -9.01 -10.21 22.06
N TRP A 258 -9.82 -9.15 22.13
CA TRP A 258 -9.52 -7.95 22.89
C TRP A 258 -9.90 -8.11 24.36
N ASP A 259 -9.00 -7.68 25.24
CA ASP A 259 -9.30 -7.66 26.65
C ASP A 259 -10.35 -6.60 26.98
N LYS A 260 -11.55 -7.07 27.34
CA LYS A 260 -12.69 -6.27 27.79
C LYS A 260 -12.36 -5.42 29.04
N GLU A 261 -11.36 -5.83 29.82
CA GLU A 261 -10.90 -5.06 30.96
C GLU A 261 -10.01 -3.89 30.57
N SER A 262 -9.29 -3.97 29.45
CA SER A 262 -8.36 -2.94 28.96
C SER A 262 -9.03 -1.83 28.15
N PHE A 263 -10.07 -2.14 27.39
CA PHE A 263 -10.70 -1.20 26.46
C PHE A 263 -12.08 -0.72 26.93
N THR A 264 -12.47 0.47 26.49
CA THR A 264 -13.82 1.03 26.70
C THR A 264 -14.36 1.59 25.40
N LYS A 265 -15.60 1.22 25.07
CA LYS A 265 -16.32 1.82 23.94
C LYS A 265 -16.66 3.27 24.28
N VAL A 266 -16.21 4.20 23.45
CA VAL A 266 -16.42 5.64 23.63
C VAL A 266 -17.42 6.22 22.63
N ASP A 267 -17.66 5.54 21.51
CA ASP A 267 -18.62 5.99 20.51
C ASP A 267 -19.16 4.82 19.69
N GLU A 268 -20.37 4.97 19.17
CA GLU A 268 -21.01 4.05 18.23
C GLU A 268 -21.94 4.81 17.28
N THR A 269 -21.73 4.63 15.98
CA THR A 269 -22.56 5.19 14.92
C THR A 269 -23.00 4.06 13.99
N GLU A 270 -24.30 3.91 13.79
CA GLU A 270 -24.90 2.92 12.89
C GLU A 270 -25.62 3.63 11.74
N ASN A 271 -25.38 3.17 10.52
CA ASN A 271 -26.17 3.50 9.34
C ASN A 271 -26.71 2.21 8.69
N ASP A 272 -27.42 2.31 7.56
CA ASP A 272 -28.06 1.15 6.94
C ASP A 272 -27.09 0.04 6.51
N ASP A 273 -25.81 0.38 6.29
CA ASP A 273 -24.78 -0.48 5.69
C ASP A 273 -23.56 -0.75 6.62
N GLU A 274 -23.36 0.04 7.67
CA GLU A 274 -22.16 0.04 8.51
C GLU A 274 -22.47 0.38 9.97
N ILE A 275 -21.81 -0.32 10.90
CA ILE A 275 -21.72 0.06 12.31
C ILE A 275 -20.27 0.43 12.60
N ARG A 276 -20.01 1.70 12.94
CA ARG A 276 -18.72 2.17 13.44
C ARG A 276 -18.74 2.21 14.95
N MET A 277 -17.79 1.51 15.56
CA MET A 277 -17.57 1.54 17.02
C MET A 277 -16.17 2.05 17.30
N LYS A 278 -16.04 3.00 18.25
CA LYS A 278 -14.75 3.53 18.68
C LYS A 278 -14.42 3.01 20.08
N PHE A 279 -13.24 2.43 20.25
CA PHE A 279 -12.71 1.95 21.53
C PHE A 279 -11.44 2.70 21.90
N VAL A 280 -11.22 2.90 23.20
CA VAL A 280 -10.03 3.57 23.75
C VAL A 280 -9.54 2.76 24.95
N LEU A 281 -8.22 2.74 25.17
CA LEU A 281 -7.61 2.14 26.36
C LEU A 281 -8.04 2.90 27.62
N LYS A 282 -8.44 2.17 28.67
CA LYS A 282 -8.83 2.79 29.94
C LYS A 282 -7.70 3.62 30.56
N GLU A 283 -6.45 3.22 30.36
CA GLU A 283 -5.26 3.94 30.83
C GLU A 283 -5.11 5.33 30.17
N GLU A 284 -5.37 5.46 28.88
CA GLU A 284 -5.34 6.76 28.18
C GLU A 284 -6.46 7.67 28.66
N LEU A 285 -7.62 7.09 28.98
CA LEU A 285 -8.77 7.82 29.52
C LEU A 285 -8.54 8.30 30.96
N GLN A 286 -7.73 7.56 31.75
CA GLN A 286 -7.25 7.99 33.07
C GLN A 286 -6.20 9.11 32.96
N LYS A 287 -5.22 9.00 32.06
CA LYS A 287 -4.23 10.06 31.82
C LYS A 287 -4.87 11.37 31.38
N GLN A 288 -5.89 11.31 30.51
CA GLN A 288 -6.66 12.51 30.12
C GLN A 288 -7.49 13.10 31.28
N LYS A 289 -7.96 12.28 32.22
CA LYS A 289 -8.65 12.76 33.45
C LYS A 289 -7.68 13.35 34.47
N GLU A 290 -6.46 12.82 34.57
CA GLU A 290 -5.40 13.37 35.43
C GLU A 290 -4.87 14.70 34.89
N GLU A 291 -4.69 14.84 33.57
CA GLU A 291 -4.33 16.14 32.95
C GLU A 291 -5.45 17.19 33.04
N LYS A 292 -6.72 16.77 33.05
CA LYS A 292 -7.90 17.66 33.18
C LYS A 292 -8.40 17.84 34.61
N ASN A 293 -7.55 17.70 35.63
CA ASN A 293 -7.96 17.90 37.02
C ASN A 293 -7.43 19.25 37.60
N PRO A 294 -8.09 20.40 37.35
CA PRO A 294 -7.63 21.71 37.81
C PRO A 294 -7.91 22.00 39.31
N TYR A 295 -8.18 20.99 40.14
CA TYR A 295 -8.54 21.19 41.55
C TYR A 295 -7.73 20.30 42.51
N LEU A 296 -6.43 20.56 42.61
CA LEU A 296 -5.69 20.27 43.84
C LEU A 296 -5.72 21.53 44.72
N MET A 297 -6.55 21.51 45.77
CA MET A 297 -6.65 22.54 46.82
C MET A 297 -5.28 23.01 47.35
N ASN A 298 -4.24 22.17 47.25
CA ASN A 298 -2.87 22.50 47.64
C ASN A 298 -2.23 23.65 46.83
N GLU A 299 -2.61 23.87 45.57
CA GLU A 299 -2.11 25.03 44.80
C GLU A 299 -2.83 26.33 45.14
N PHE A 300 -4.13 26.25 45.46
CA PHE A 300 -4.92 27.40 45.93
C PHE A 300 -4.35 27.97 47.24
N PHE A 301 -4.01 27.10 48.19
CA PHE A 301 -3.39 27.53 49.45
C PHE A 301 -1.98 28.11 49.25
N LYS A 302 -1.16 27.56 48.34
CA LYS A 302 0.17 28.12 48.03
C LYS A 302 0.10 29.52 47.40
N LYS A 303 -0.91 29.79 46.56
CA LYS A 303 -1.07 31.08 45.86
C LYS A 303 -1.65 32.19 46.76
N HIS A 304 -2.41 31.85 47.80
CA HIS A 304 -3.08 32.83 48.67
C HIS A 304 -2.52 32.93 50.10
N LEU A 305 -1.58 32.06 50.51
CA LEU A 305 -0.89 32.20 51.80
C LEU A 305 -0.05 33.50 52.00
N PRO A 306 0.42 34.23 50.97
CA PRO A 306 1.14 35.50 51.21
C PRO A 306 0.24 36.63 51.73
N MET A 307 -1.09 36.50 51.70
CA MET A 307 -2.05 37.54 52.12
C MET A 307 -2.52 37.41 53.58
N LEU A 308 -1.88 36.55 54.39
CA LEU A 308 -2.22 36.34 55.82
C LEU A 308 -1.06 36.62 56.78
N LYS A 309 -0.05 37.38 56.34
CA LYS A 309 0.98 37.92 57.25
C LYS A 309 1.04 39.44 57.12
N TYR A 310 0.48 40.08 58.16
CA TYR A 310 0.35 41.53 58.43
C TYR A 310 -0.81 42.24 57.74
#